data_AF-A0AAD7KJK0-F1
#
_entry.id   AF-A0AAD7KJK0-F1
#
_cell.length_a   1.000
_cell.length_b   1.000
_cell.length_c   1.000
_cell.angle_alpha   90.00
_cell.angle_beta   90.00
_cell.angle_gamma   90.00
#
_symmetry.space_group_name_H-M   'P 1'
#
loop_
_entity.id
_entity.type
_entity.pdbx_description
1 polymer ?
#
loop_
_entity_poly.entity_id
_entity_poly.type
_entity_poly.pdbx_seq_one_letter_code
_entity_poly.pdbx_strand_id
1 'polypeptide(L)'
;MPQPQNSPNAPSQNAQLLHRIVASIPANPTHPAQVALRTYCLSLCLSLGPSLVPFVIFRRSEKTSRKALKRVLAREFGLKGFAFSVTLALGGGSFIREVFRQPGERGCGETKSMDLRAEVIFCTEDLPLERDIFLCGTLPSPGGSSSLPIHTAVQGCLRLQNAGSHVATSGARARRGRSVSGPGHIPQTAQQRISSALKRESLRTQIDSFVFWACSCKNHVVFLLPAAEAPEITLRAIRAKEWSYIKGSPSQSQLLRTYAQDLGHPAAWGDPAALPAYGGAQADKVWKQFGLTGRSGVGGLPCQMVHGEVGSSLGLEHSCTANAGLRGIKVLLEAIAIYLPPSTRPPRAYDACLESLLGALRSATFLTTFVTSYWYSVCITRSLVFARPLPLHLA
;
A
#
# COMPACT_ATOMS: atom_id res chain seq x y z
N MET A 1 25.99 21.00 60.39
CA MET A 1 25.04 19.93 59.99
C MET A 1 24.92 19.96 58.48
N PRO A 2 25.27 18.89 57.75
CA PRO A 2 25.10 18.84 56.31
C PRO A 2 23.61 18.71 55.97
N GLN A 3 23.14 19.53 55.02
CA GLN A 3 21.76 19.44 54.54
C GLN A 3 21.54 18.13 53.76
N PRO A 4 20.35 17.51 53.90
CA PRO A 4 20.01 16.32 53.12
C PRO A 4 19.97 16.69 51.63
N GLN A 5 20.86 16.08 50.86
CA GLN A 5 20.87 16.20 49.41
C GLN A 5 19.59 15.58 48.86
N ASN A 6 18.71 16.43 48.31
CA ASN A 6 17.52 15.99 47.57
C ASN A 6 17.97 15.11 46.39
N SER A 7 17.73 13.81 46.51
CA SER A 7 18.03 12.84 45.47
C SER A 7 17.21 13.16 44.22
N PRO A 8 17.86 13.48 43.07
CA PRO A 8 17.15 13.98 41.91
C PRO A 8 16.30 12.88 41.26
N ASN A 9 14.98 13.09 41.28
CA ASN A 9 13.97 12.53 40.37
C ASN A 9 14.06 11.03 40.09
N ALA A 10 13.54 10.22 41.03
CA ALA A 10 13.16 8.85 40.71
C ALA A 10 12.20 8.86 39.48
N PRO A 11 12.47 8.06 38.43
CA PRO A 11 11.65 8.04 37.23
C PRO A 11 10.22 7.65 37.60
N SER A 12 9.25 8.41 37.09
CA SER A 12 7.83 8.16 37.34
C SER A 12 7.47 6.69 37.10
N GLN A 13 6.56 6.16 37.91
CA GLN A 13 6.10 4.76 37.83
C GLN A 13 5.69 4.36 36.40
N ASN A 14 5.10 5.30 35.64
CA ASN A 14 4.72 5.11 34.24
C ASN A 14 5.92 4.88 33.31
N ALA A 15 7.03 5.59 33.53
CA ALA A 15 8.26 5.41 32.75
C ALA A 15 8.87 4.02 33.00
N GLN A 16 8.84 3.54 34.25
CA GLN A 16 9.30 2.19 34.59
C GLN A 16 8.42 1.11 33.94
N LEU A 17 7.11 1.29 33.93
CA LEU A 17 6.18 0.38 33.28
C LEU A 17 6.37 0.33 31.76
N LEU A 18 6.53 1.49 31.11
CA LEU A 18 6.85 1.56 29.68
C LEU A 18 8.17 0.87 29.36
N HIS A 19 9.21 1.08 30.18
CA HIS A 19 10.49 0.41 29.99
C HIS A 19 10.35 -1.12 30.08
N ARG A 20 9.56 -1.64 31.03
CA ARG A 20 9.28 -3.08 31.15
C ARG A 20 8.52 -3.62 29.94
N ILE A 21 7.51 -2.90 29.45
CA ILE A 21 6.76 -3.29 28.24
C ILE A 21 7.70 -3.32 27.03
N VAL A 22 8.48 -2.27 26.81
CA VAL A 22 9.41 -2.19 25.68
C VAL A 22 10.48 -3.27 25.77
N ALA A 23 11.03 -3.53 26.96
CA ALA A 23 12.01 -4.59 27.19
C ALA A 23 11.44 -6.01 26.98
N SER A 24 10.12 -6.20 27.12
CA SER A 24 9.47 -7.49 26.89
C SER A 24 9.25 -7.82 25.40
N ILE A 25 9.40 -6.85 24.50
CA ILE A 25 9.23 -7.07 23.06
C ILE A 25 10.47 -7.80 22.54
N PRO A 26 10.34 -8.98 21.90
CA PRO A 26 11.48 -9.72 21.37
C PRO A 26 12.31 -8.87 20.41
N ALA A 27 13.63 -8.92 20.51
CA ALA A 27 14.55 -8.12 19.69
C ALA A 27 14.53 -8.49 18.19
N ASN A 28 13.91 -9.62 17.83
CA ASN A 28 13.82 -10.08 16.45
C ASN A 28 12.98 -9.09 15.59
N PRO A 29 13.56 -8.49 14.53
CA PRO A 29 12.86 -7.53 13.66
C PRO A 29 11.67 -8.10 12.90
N THR A 30 11.58 -9.42 12.76
CA THR A 30 10.45 -10.10 12.09
C THR A 30 9.34 -10.49 13.06
N HIS A 31 9.54 -10.29 14.37
CA HIS A 31 8.54 -10.65 15.36
C HIS A 31 7.24 -9.84 15.14
N PRO A 32 6.04 -10.46 15.19
CA PRO A 32 4.80 -9.78 14.86
C PRO A 32 4.54 -8.49 15.65
N ALA A 33 4.93 -8.46 16.92
CA ALA A 33 4.82 -7.27 17.76
C ALA A 33 5.71 -6.11 17.27
N GLN A 34 6.93 -6.40 16.78
CA GLN A 34 7.80 -5.38 16.21
C GLN A 34 7.25 -4.85 14.88
N VAL A 35 6.75 -5.74 14.02
CA VAL A 35 6.11 -5.36 12.76
C VAL A 35 4.91 -4.46 13.02
N ALA A 36 4.00 -4.89 13.91
CA ALA A 36 2.83 -4.11 14.29
C ALA A 36 3.20 -2.73 14.86
N LEU A 37 4.19 -2.65 15.76
CA LEU A 37 4.62 -1.38 16.36
C LEU A 37 5.20 -0.42 15.31
N ARG A 38 6.09 -0.91 14.43
CA ARG A 38 6.68 -0.08 13.36
C ARG A 38 5.62 0.41 12.39
N THR A 39 4.71 -0.49 11.99
CA THR A 39 3.58 -0.14 11.13
C THR A 39 2.67 0.89 11.78
N TYR A 40 2.35 0.75 13.07
CA TYR A 40 1.51 1.70 13.80
C TYR A 40 2.13 3.09 13.83
N CYS A 41 3.41 3.19 14.19
CA CYS A 41 4.12 4.46 14.20
C CYS A 41 4.12 5.13 12.81
N LEU A 42 4.45 4.38 11.76
CA LEU A 42 4.49 4.91 10.39
C LEU A 42 3.10 5.37 9.91
N SER A 43 2.09 4.54 10.08
CA SER A 43 0.72 4.83 9.67
C SER A 43 0.11 5.99 10.46
N LEU A 44 0.42 6.09 11.75
CA LEU A 44 0.05 7.22 12.58
C LEU A 44 0.72 8.51 12.11
N CYS A 45 2.02 8.49 11.79
CA CYS A 45 2.68 9.68 11.22
C CYS A 45 2.04 10.11 9.90
N LEU A 46 1.67 9.16 9.03
CA LEU A 46 1.04 9.43 7.74
C LEU A 46 -0.38 10.00 7.87
N SER A 47 -1.19 9.54 8.82
CA SER A 47 -2.56 10.05 8.99
C SER A 47 -2.64 11.29 9.88
N LEU A 48 -1.84 11.32 10.94
CA LEU A 48 -1.85 12.40 11.93
C LEU A 48 -1.13 13.64 11.40
N GLY A 49 -0.05 13.50 10.63
CA GLY A 49 0.73 14.61 10.09
C GLY A 49 -0.13 15.64 9.35
N PRO A 50 -0.80 15.27 8.24
CA PRO A 50 -1.69 16.17 7.50
C PRO A 50 -2.83 16.73 8.36
N SER A 51 -3.36 15.92 9.29
CA SER A 51 -4.45 16.33 10.19
C SER A 51 -4.02 17.38 11.22
N LEU A 52 -2.72 17.44 11.56
CA LEU A 52 -2.15 18.42 12.47
C LEU A 52 -1.67 19.70 11.78
N VAL A 53 -1.43 19.69 10.46
CA VAL A 53 -0.96 20.86 9.70
C VAL A 53 -1.79 22.12 9.98
N PRO A 54 -3.14 22.11 9.98
CA PRO A 54 -3.93 23.30 10.27
C PRO A 54 -3.69 23.86 11.67
N PHE A 55 -3.39 23.00 12.66
CA PHE A 55 -3.14 23.41 14.05
C PHE A 55 -1.75 24.02 14.23
N VAL A 56 -0.77 23.58 13.42
CA VAL A 56 0.59 24.12 13.44
C VAL A 56 0.66 25.46 12.70
N ILE A 57 0.05 25.55 11.51
CA ILE A 57 0.08 26.75 10.68
C ILE A 57 -0.82 27.85 11.26
N PHE A 58 -2.07 27.52 11.63
CA PHE A 58 -3.06 28.51 12.07
C PHE A 58 -3.15 28.56 13.59
N ARG A 59 -2.04 28.96 14.23
CA ARG A 59 -1.85 28.97 15.68
C ARG A 59 -2.82 29.90 16.46
N ARG A 60 -3.60 30.73 15.77
CA ARG A 60 -4.53 31.72 16.35
C ARG A 60 -5.94 31.75 15.73
N SER A 61 -6.32 30.75 14.93
CA SER A 61 -7.69 30.73 14.40
C SER A 61 -8.65 30.19 15.46
N GLU A 62 -9.82 30.83 15.65
CA GLU A 62 -10.91 30.27 16.47
C GLU A 62 -11.32 28.84 16.02
N LYS A 63 -11.03 28.51 14.75
CA LYS A 63 -11.29 27.19 14.16
C LYS A 63 -10.33 26.10 14.66
N THR A 64 -9.19 26.43 15.27
CA THR A 64 -8.20 25.47 15.82
C THR A 64 -8.37 25.26 17.33
N SER A 65 -9.62 25.10 17.80
CA SER A 65 -9.91 24.87 19.23
C SER A 65 -9.31 23.56 19.76
N ARG A 66 -8.99 23.52 21.06
CA ARG A 66 -8.56 22.28 21.76
C ARG A 66 -9.58 21.14 21.61
N LYS A 67 -10.87 21.46 21.47
CA LYS A 67 -11.94 20.46 21.23
C LYS A 67 -11.80 19.82 19.85
N ALA A 68 -11.45 20.59 18.83
CA ALA A 68 -11.20 20.07 17.48
C ALA A 68 -9.94 19.19 17.47
N LEU A 69 -8.86 19.62 18.11
CA LEU A 69 -7.63 18.82 18.24
C LEU A 69 -7.90 17.49 18.96
N LYS A 70 -8.62 17.52 20.09
CA LYS A 70 -9.00 16.30 20.82
C LYS A 70 -9.84 15.36 19.96
N ARG A 71 -10.75 15.89 19.12
CA ARG A 71 -11.55 15.07 18.20
C ARG A 71 -10.70 14.41 17.12
N VAL A 72 -9.73 15.14 16.56
CA VAL A 72 -8.78 14.57 15.59
C VAL A 72 -7.94 13.47 16.24
N LEU A 73 -7.34 13.74 17.41
CA LEU A 73 -6.56 12.74 18.13
C LEU A 73 -7.41 11.52 18.49
N ALA A 74 -8.62 11.70 19.01
CA ALA A 74 -9.52 10.58 19.33
C ALA A 74 -9.89 9.74 18.11
N ARG A 75 -9.99 10.36 16.92
CA ARG A 75 -10.24 9.66 15.66
C ARG A 75 -9.02 8.85 15.21
N GLU A 76 -7.82 9.45 15.22
CA GLU A 76 -6.61 8.80 14.72
C GLU A 76 -6.08 7.71 15.67
N PHE A 77 -6.17 7.91 16.99
CA PHE A 77 -5.76 6.93 18.01
C PHE A 77 -6.84 5.90 18.33
N GLY A 78 -8.07 6.06 17.82
CA GLY A 78 -9.15 5.11 18.06
C GLY A 78 -8.94 3.78 17.32
N LEU A 79 -9.66 2.73 17.75
CA LEU A 79 -9.68 1.42 17.07
C LEU A 79 -10.25 1.48 15.64
N LYS A 80 -10.90 2.59 15.29
CA LYS A 80 -11.39 2.87 13.93
C LYS A 80 -10.44 3.79 13.15
N GLY A 81 -9.34 4.20 13.76
CA GLY A 81 -8.35 5.08 13.16
C GLY A 81 -7.57 4.37 12.06
N PHE A 82 -7.11 5.15 11.09
CA PHE A 82 -6.30 4.64 9.98
C PHE A 82 -5.10 3.83 10.47
N ALA A 83 -4.36 4.36 11.46
CA ALA A 83 -3.16 3.72 11.99
C ALA A 83 -3.45 2.33 12.58
N PHE A 84 -4.55 2.20 13.31
CA PHE A 84 -4.97 0.92 13.87
C PHE A 84 -5.33 -0.09 12.77
N SER A 85 -6.13 0.31 11.78
CA SER A 85 -6.51 -0.56 10.66
C SER A 85 -5.29 -1.05 9.89
N VAL A 86 -4.33 -0.16 9.58
CA VAL A 86 -3.11 -0.51 8.87
C VAL A 86 -2.25 -1.49 9.66
N THR A 87 -2.14 -1.25 10.96
CA THR A 87 -1.42 -2.12 11.89
C THR A 87 -2.06 -3.48 12.04
N LEU A 88 -3.39 -3.53 12.12
CA LEU A 88 -4.11 -4.79 12.26
C LEU A 88 -3.91 -5.67 11.04
N ALA A 89 -3.96 -5.13 9.83
CA ALA A 89 -3.82 -5.97 8.65
C ALA A 89 -2.35 -6.32 8.29
N LEU A 90 -1.37 -5.44 8.51
CA LEU A 90 0.06 -5.81 8.32
C LEU A 90 0.62 -6.63 9.50
N GLY A 91 0.39 -6.17 10.73
CA GLY A 91 0.79 -6.87 11.95
C GLY A 91 0.05 -8.19 12.12
N GLY A 92 -1.26 -8.22 11.86
CA GLY A 92 -2.06 -9.44 11.88
C GLY A 92 -1.60 -10.47 10.85
N GLY A 93 -1.21 -10.03 9.64
CA GLY A 93 -0.61 -10.93 8.65
C GLY A 93 0.68 -11.59 9.13
N SER A 94 1.57 -10.82 9.77
CA SER A 94 2.80 -11.37 10.37
C SER A 94 2.51 -12.33 11.53
N PHE A 95 1.50 -12.04 12.35
CA PHE A 95 1.07 -12.91 13.44
C PHE A 95 0.51 -14.23 12.94
N ILE A 96 -0.40 -14.18 11.96
CA ILE A 96 -0.95 -15.36 11.28
C ILE A 96 0.20 -16.22 10.74
N ARG A 97 1.18 -15.62 10.05
CA ARG A 97 2.34 -16.35 9.53
C ARG A 97 3.13 -17.07 10.62
N GLU A 98 3.35 -16.44 11.78
CA GLU A 98 4.06 -17.09 12.89
C GLU A 98 3.22 -18.19 13.55
N VAL A 99 1.91 -17.99 13.71
CA VAL A 99 0.99 -19.00 14.26
C VAL A 99 0.90 -20.23 13.37
N PHE A 100 0.85 -20.04 12.05
CA PHE A 100 0.81 -21.14 11.07
C PHE A 100 2.19 -21.67 10.68
N ARG A 101 3.27 -21.13 11.24
CA ARG A 101 4.63 -21.65 11.04
C ARG A 101 4.71 -22.99 11.76
N GLN A 102 4.62 -24.09 11.00
CA GLN A 102 4.53 -25.43 11.59
C GLN A 102 5.75 -25.71 12.48
N PRO A 103 5.57 -26.29 13.68
CA PRO A 103 6.67 -26.60 14.60
C PRO A 103 7.72 -27.58 14.03
N GLY A 104 7.41 -28.30 12.96
CA GLY A 104 8.21 -29.40 12.40
C GLY A 104 9.43 -29.00 11.56
N GLU A 105 9.56 -27.76 11.11
CA GLU A 105 10.70 -27.33 10.28
C GLU A 105 11.93 -26.87 11.09
N ARG A 106 11.95 -27.06 12.42
CA ARG A 106 13.08 -26.67 13.27
C ARG A 106 14.26 -27.66 13.26
N GLY A 107 14.20 -28.72 12.46
CA GLY A 107 15.07 -29.90 12.63
C GLY A 107 16.05 -30.29 11.52
N CYS A 108 15.90 -29.90 10.26
CA CYS A 108 16.84 -30.33 9.21
C CYS A 108 17.22 -29.17 8.30
N GLY A 109 18.53 -28.95 8.16
CA GLY A 109 19.11 -28.02 7.20
C GLY A 109 18.92 -28.52 5.77
N GLU A 110 17.70 -28.40 5.26
CA GLU A 110 17.41 -28.44 3.83
C GLU A 110 16.02 -27.82 3.61
N THR A 111 16.01 -26.54 3.21
CA THR A 111 14.78 -25.83 2.91
C THR A 111 14.19 -26.33 1.60
N LYS A 112 13.34 -27.35 1.65
CA LYS A 112 12.35 -27.58 0.59
C LYS A 112 11.25 -26.54 0.78
N SER A 113 11.31 -25.48 -0.02
CA SER A 113 10.25 -24.48 -0.16
C SER A 113 8.91 -25.19 -0.42
N MET A 114 7.97 -25.12 0.54
CA MET A 114 6.59 -25.50 0.27
C MET A 114 6.00 -24.49 -0.71
N ASP A 115 5.91 -24.92 -1.97
CA ASP A 115 5.27 -24.22 -3.07
C ASP A 115 3.74 -24.26 -2.88
N LEU A 116 3.22 -23.33 -2.07
CA LEU A 116 1.78 -23.08 -1.95
C LEU A 116 1.33 -22.20 -3.14
N ARG A 117 1.46 -22.75 -4.35
CA ARG A 117 0.83 -22.23 -5.57
C ARG A 117 -0.67 -22.50 -5.49
N ALA A 118 -1.39 -21.58 -4.84
CA ALA A 118 -2.75 -21.30 -5.26
C ALA A 118 -2.64 -20.52 -6.58
N GLU A 119 -2.61 -21.25 -7.70
CA GLU A 119 -2.79 -20.68 -9.03
C GLU A 119 -4.18 -20.03 -9.10
N VAL A 120 -4.22 -18.73 -8.82
CA VAL A 120 -5.18 -17.84 -9.48
C VAL A 120 -4.40 -17.22 -10.61
N ILE A 121 -4.44 -17.88 -11.76
CA ILE A 121 -3.89 -17.38 -13.02
C ILE A 121 -4.69 -16.12 -13.36
N PHE A 122 -4.12 -14.96 -13.07
CA PHE A 122 -4.40 -13.76 -13.85
C PHE A 122 -3.35 -13.75 -14.96
N CYS A 123 -3.77 -14.10 -16.19
CA CYS A 123 -2.99 -13.81 -17.37
C CYS A 123 -2.83 -12.28 -17.46
N THR A 124 -1.71 -11.78 -16.96
CA THR A 124 -1.14 -10.52 -17.44
C THR A 124 0.14 -10.88 -18.18
N GLU A 125 -0.02 -11.65 -19.27
CA GLU A 125 0.96 -11.62 -20.34
C GLU A 125 0.77 -10.30 -21.09
N ASP A 126 1.90 -9.69 -21.39
CA ASP A 126 2.14 -8.52 -22.23
C ASP A 126 0.97 -8.14 -23.15
N LEU A 127 0.30 -7.03 -22.85
CA LEU A 127 -0.41 -6.29 -23.89
C LEU A 127 0.61 -5.37 -24.55
N PRO A 128 1.09 -5.68 -25.77
CA PRO A 128 1.84 -4.72 -26.55
C PRO A 128 0.89 -3.57 -26.89
N LEU A 129 1.15 -2.41 -26.29
CA LEU A 129 0.47 -1.17 -26.61
C LEU A 129 1.05 -0.58 -27.91
N GLU A 130 0.97 -1.31 -29.02
CA GLU A 130 1.18 -0.75 -30.37
C GLU A 130 0.19 -1.36 -31.39
N ARG A 131 -0.61 -0.46 -31.98
CA ARG A 131 -1.15 -0.46 -33.36
C ARG A 131 -2.04 -1.63 -33.81
N ASP A 132 -3.36 -1.41 -33.80
CA ASP A 132 -4.06 -0.90 -34.99
C ASP A 132 -5.55 -0.68 -34.71
N ILE A 133 -5.99 0.56 -34.95
CA ILE A 133 -7.39 0.91 -35.16
C ILE A 133 -7.72 0.43 -36.58
N PHE A 134 -8.38 -0.72 -36.70
CA PHE A 134 -9.11 -1.08 -37.92
C PHE A 134 -10.55 -1.42 -37.59
N LEU A 135 -11.44 -0.65 -38.21
CA LEU A 135 -12.88 -0.87 -38.28
C LEU A 135 -13.19 -2.09 -39.16
N CYS A 136 -14.28 -2.76 -38.77
CA CYS A 136 -15.22 -3.53 -39.61
C CYS A 136 -15.09 -5.06 -39.63
N GLY A 137 -16.24 -5.73 -39.49
CA GLY A 137 -16.53 -6.95 -40.24
C GLY A 137 -16.87 -8.20 -39.41
N THR A 138 -18.16 -8.43 -39.22
CA THR A 138 -18.77 -9.71 -38.84
C THR A 138 -18.49 -10.83 -39.84
N LEU A 139 -18.18 -12.05 -39.37
CA LEU A 139 -18.87 -13.34 -39.67
C LEU A 139 -18.18 -14.54 -38.95
N PRO A 140 -18.91 -15.65 -38.68
CA PRO A 140 -18.51 -16.67 -37.69
C PRO A 140 -18.03 -18.00 -38.31
N SER A 141 -17.29 -18.79 -37.52
CA SER A 141 -17.33 -20.26 -37.63
C SER A 141 -16.78 -20.98 -36.38
N PRO A 142 -17.14 -22.27 -36.20
CA PRO A 142 -17.35 -22.87 -34.89
C PRO A 142 -16.27 -23.89 -34.50
N GLY A 143 -16.12 -24.14 -33.19
CA GLY A 143 -15.32 -25.25 -32.69
C GLY A 143 -15.33 -25.26 -31.17
N GLY A 144 -16.08 -26.21 -30.60
CA GLY A 144 -16.35 -26.27 -29.16
C GLY A 144 -15.19 -26.76 -28.30
N SER A 145 -15.24 -26.40 -27.03
CA SER A 145 -14.82 -27.26 -25.91
C SER A 145 -15.37 -26.70 -24.59
N SER A 146 -16.25 -27.51 -23.98
CA SER A 146 -16.48 -27.69 -22.55
C SER A 146 -16.13 -26.53 -21.58
N SER A 147 -17.15 -25.75 -21.21
CA SER A 147 -17.12 -24.84 -20.06
C SER A 147 -17.57 -25.55 -18.77
N LEU A 148 -16.72 -25.51 -17.73
CA LEU A 148 -17.07 -25.80 -16.34
C LEU A 148 -17.57 -24.51 -15.65
N PRO A 149 -18.53 -24.58 -14.71
CA PRO A 149 -19.28 -23.40 -14.27
C PRO A 149 -18.57 -22.65 -13.13
N ILE A 150 -17.95 -21.51 -13.45
CA ILE A 150 -17.43 -20.53 -12.45
C ILE A 150 -18.48 -19.46 -12.09
N HIS A 151 -19.70 -19.55 -12.63
CA HIS A 151 -20.69 -18.48 -12.54
C HIS A 151 -21.43 -18.34 -11.19
N THR A 152 -21.28 -19.26 -10.23
CA THR A 152 -22.19 -19.34 -9.07
C THR A 152 -21.74 -18.50 -7.86
N ALA A 153 -20.45 -18.21 -7.69
CA ALA A 153 -19.96 -17.52 -6.48
C ALA A 153 -20.12 -15.98 -6.54
N VAL A 154 -19.90 -15.37 -7.71
CA VAL A 154 -20.02 -13.90 -7.89
C VAL A 154 -21.48 -13.46 -8.02
N GLN A 155 -22.35 -14.32 -8.56
CA GLN A 155 -23.77 -14.03 -8.74
C GLN A 155 -24.57 -14.08 -7.42
N GLY A 156 -24.07 -14.80 -6.41
CA GLY A 156 -24.66 -14.85 -5.06
C GLY A 156 -24.54 -13.53 -4.29
N CYS A 157 -23.39 -12.83 -4.38
CA CYS A 157 -23.19 -11.52 -3.73
C CYS A 157 -23.98 -10.39 -4.41
N LEU A 158 -24.12 -10.42 -5.73
CA LEU A 158 -24.85 -9.39 -6.50
C LEU A 158 -26.38 -9.46 -6.32
N ARG A 159 -26.96 -10.64 -6.10
CA ARG A 159 -28.40 -10.77 -5.77
C ARG A 159 -28.77 -10.12 -4.44
N LEU A 160 -27.85 -10.08 -3.47
CA LEU A 160 -28.08 -9.42 -2.18
C LEU A 160 -28.00 -7.89 -2.24
N GLN A 161 -27.34 -7.32 -3.26
CA GLN A 161 -27.34 -5.87 -3.49
C GLN A 161 -28.62 -5.39 -4.20
N ASN A 162 -29.15 -6.13 -5.17
CA ASN A 162 -30.37 -5.74 -5.89
C ASN A 162 -31.68 -5.98 -5.13
N ALA A 163 -31.71 -6.88 -4.14
CA ALA A 163 -32.89 -7.09 -3.30
C ALA A 163 -33.18 -5.91 -2.34
N GLY A 164 -32.21 -5.01 -2.11
CA GLY A 164 -32.36 -3.85 -1.22
C GLY A 164 -32.98 -2.61 -1.88
N SER A 165 -32.92 -2.49 -3.21
CA SER A 165 -33.37 -1.29 -3.94
C SER A 165 -34.80 -1.33 -4.46
N HIS A 166 -35.56 -2.41 -4.20
CA HIS A 166 -36.94 -2.57 -4.66
C HIS A 166 -38.02 -2.34 -3.59
N VAL A 167 -37.66 -1.89 -2.39
CA VAL A 167 -38.66 -1.49 -1.37
C VAL A 167 -38.82 0.03 -1.40
N ALA A 168 -40.02 0.45 -1.81
CA ALA A 168 -40.58 1.82 -1.76
C ALA A 168 -40.63 2.64 -3.07
N THR A 169 -41.20 2.07 -4.14
CA THR A 169 -41.93 2.86 -5.15
C THR A 169 -43.27 2.21 -5.49
N SER A 170 -44.05 1.87 -4.47
CA SER A 170 -45.47 1.55 -4.65
C SER A 170 -46.25 2.87 -4.80
N GLY A 171 -46.79 3.09 -6.00
CA GLY A 171 -47.45 4.33 -6.42
C GLY A 171 -48.53 4.83 -5.47
N ALA A 172 -48.28 6.00 -4.87
CA ALA A 172 -49.31 6.83 -4.26
C ALA A 172 -50.09 7.54 -5.38
N ARG A 173 -51.16 6.89 -5.83
CA ARG A 173 -52.19 7.50 -6.67
C ARG A 173 -52.78 8.68 -5.90
N ALA A 174 -52.55 9.88 -6.42
CA ALA A 174 -52.97 11.15 -5.84
C ALA A 174 -54.48 11.20 -5.60
N ARG A 175 -54.90 10.98 -4.35
CA ARG A 175 -56.17 11.51 -3.85
C ARG A 175 -55.93 12.94 -3.37
N ARG A 176 -56.29 13.91 -4.22
CA ARG A 176 -56.49 15.30 -3.83
C ARG A 176 -57.58 15.36 -2.76
N GLY A 177 -57.32 16.12 -1.70
CA GLY A 177 -58.36 16.60 -0.80
C GLY A 177 -58.25 16.12 0.64
N ARG A 178 -57.21 16.56 1.37
CA ARG A 178 -57.38 16.96 2.77
C ARG A 178 -56.22 17.83 3.23
N SER A 179 -56.51 19.11 3.38
CA SER A 179 -55.72 20.04 4.18
C SER A 179 -55.81 19.56 5.63
N VAL A 180 -54.70 19.05 6.17
CA VAL A 180 -54.52 18.82 7.60
C VAL A 180 -53.29 19.61 8.01
N SER A 181 -53.54 20.83 8.44
CA SER A 181 -52.62 21.70 9.16
C SER A 181 -52.49 21.20 10.59
N GLY A 182 -51.38 20.52 10.87
CA GLY A 182 -50.93 20.21 12.23
C GLY A 182 -49.47 19.74 12.21
N PRO A 183 -48.61 20.20 13.14
CA PRO A 183 -47.23 19.74 13.24
C PRO A 183 -47.22 18.24 13.56
N GLY A 184 -47.02 17.44 12.51
CA GLY A 184 -47.08 15.98 12.56
C GLY A 184 -46.00 15.43 13.49
N HIS A 185 -46.42 14.91 14.64
CA HIS A 185 -45.56 14.15 15.53
C HIS A 185 -45.08 12.90 14.80
N ILE A 186 -43.82 12.90 14.34
CA ILE A 186 -43.21 11.71 13.75
C ILE A 186 -43.23 10.62 14.85
N PRO A 187 -43.79 9.43 14.59
CA PRO A 187 -43.82 8.34 15.57
C PRO A 187 -42.38 8.01 16.01
N GLN A 188 -42.13 7.91 17.32
CA GLN A 188 -40.80 7.57 17.85
C GLN A 188 -40.22 6.28 17.24
N THR A 189 -41.09 5.35 16.85
CA THR A 189 -40.75 4.11 16.16
C THR A 189 -40.12 4.34 14.77
N ALA A 190 -40.52 5.40 14.06
CA ALA A 190 -39.94 5.76 12.77
C ALA A 190 -38.52 6.33 12.93
N GLN A 191 -38.29 7.18 13.94
CA GLN A 191 -36.95 7.71 14.25
C GLN A 191 -35.98 6.60 14.66
N GLN A 192 -36.43 5.64 15.48
CA GLN A 192 -35.59 4.49 15.87
C GLN A 192 -35.20 3.64 14.65
N ARG A 193 -36.15 3.38 13.74
CA ARG A 193 -35.87 2.64 12.49
C ARG A 193 -34.84 3.36 11.61
N ILE A 194 -34.99 4.66 11.42
CA ILE A 194 -34.03 5.48 10.64
C ILE A 194 -32.64 5.41 11.29
N SER A 195 -32.54 5.61 12.62
CA SER A 195 -31.24 5.55 13.31
C SER A 195 -30.57 4.16 13.23
N SER A 196 -31.36 3.08 13.28
CA SER A 196 -30.86 1.71 13.14
C SER A 196 -30.41 1.39 11.71
N ALA A 197 -31.07 1.97 10.71
CA ALA A 197 -30.70 1.84 9.30
C ALA A 197 -29.37 2.55 9.02
N LEU A 198 -29.24 3.80 9.46
CA LEU A 198 -27.99 4.57 9.33
C LEU A 198 -26.80 3.90 10.06
N LYS A 199 -27.04 3.31 11.23
CA LYS A 199 -26.00 2.53 11.95
C LYS A 199 -25.56 1.30 11.16
N ARG A 200 -26.50 0.56 10.56
CA ARG A 200 -26.20 -0.63 9.73
C ARG A 200 -25.45 -0.26 8.46
N GLU A 201 -25.84 0.82 7.80
CA GLU A 201 -25.17 1.34 6.62
C GLU A 201 -23.73 1.75 6.95
N SER A 202 -23.53 2.52 8.02
CA SER A 202 -22.18 2.90 8.48
C SER A 202 -21.31 1.68 8.84
N LEU A 203 -21.89 0.65 9.47
CA LEU A 203 -21.16 -0.58 9.78
C LEU A 203 -20.78 -1.33 8.50
N ARG A 204 -21.68 -1.41 7.52
CA ARG A 204 -21.43 -2.07 6.23
C ARG A 204 -20.30 -1.36 5.48
N THR A 205 -20.35 -0.02 5.38
CA THR A 205 -19.26 0.76 4.77
C THR A 205 -17.92 0.57 5.49
N GLN A 206 -17.93 0.42 6.82
CA GLN A 206 -16.72 0.11 7.60
C GLN A 206 -16.16 -1.27 7.29
N ILE A 207 -17.02 -2.29 7.23
CA ILE A 207 -16.63 -3.67 6.88
C ILE A 207 -16.11 -3.73 5.46
N ASP A 208 -16.82 -3.14 4.49
CA ASP A 208 -16.42 -3.12 3.08
C ASP A 208 -15.08 -2.40 2.91
N SER A 209 -14.86 -1.27 3.61
CA SER A 209 -13.58 -0.56 3.62
C SER A 209 -12.45 -1.40 4.23
N PHE A 210 -12.73 -2.16 5.30
CA PHE A 210 -11.76 -3.03 5.95
C PHE A 210 -11.39 -4.24 5.07
N VAL A 211 -12.39 -4.92 4.50
CA VAL A 211 -12.19 -6.06 3.59
C VAL A 211 -11.44 -5.60 2.35
N PHE A 212 -11.81 -4.44 1.79
CA PHE A 212 -11.07 -3.82 0.70
C PHE A 212 -9.60 -3.61 1.07
N TRP A 213 -9.32 -2.99 2.22
CA TRP A 213 -7.96 -2.73 2.68
C TRP A 213 -7.15 -4.02 2.91
N ALA A 214 -7.77 -5.03 3.55
CA ALA A 214 -7.13 -6.32 3.80
C ALA A 214 -6.81 -7.07 2.49
N CYS A 215 -7.72 -7.05 1.51
CA CYS A 215 -7.48 -7.61 0.17
C CYS A 215 -6.39 -6.84 -0.59
N SER A 216 -6.37 -5.50 -0.52
CA SER A 216 -5.30 -4.70 -1.11
C SER A 216 -3.93 -5.04 -0.51
N CYS A 217 -3.83 -5.22 0.81
CA CYS A 217 -2.56 -5.59 1.45
C CYS A 217 -2.02 -6.95 1.03
N LYS A 218 -2.88 -7.93 0.80
CA LYS A 218 -2.48 -9.24 0.28
C LYS A 218 -1.88 -9.11 -1.13
N ASN A 219 -2.48 -8.28 -1.98
CA ASN A 219 -1.97 -8.01 -3.32
C ASN A 219 -0.66 -7.22 -3.30
N HIS A 220 -0.46 -6.32 -2.32
CA HIS A 220 0.80 -5.58 -2.18
C HIS A 220 2.01 -6.46 -1.85
N VAL A 221 1.84 -7.53 -1.07
CA VAL A 221 2.95 -8.47 -0.77
C VAL A 221 3.38 -9.20 -2.04
N VAL A 222 2.45 -9.51 -2.94
CA VAL A 222 2.73 -10.12 -4.25
C VAL A 222 3.38 -9.11 -5.21
N PHE A 223 2.92 -7.85 -5.20
CA PHE A 223 3.46 -6.80 -6.10
C PHE A 223 4.83 -6.25 -5.68
N LEU A 224 5.23 -6.42 -4.41
CA LEU A 224 6.53 -5.98 -3.88
C LEU A 224 7.66 -6.99 -4.12
N LEU A 225 7.35 -8.19 -4.57
CA LEU A 225 8.31 -9.22 -4.96
C LEU A 225 8.25 -9.37 -6.49
N PRO A 226 9.03 -8.62 -7.27
CA PRO A 226 9.21 -8.98 -8.67
C PRO A 226 9.72 -10.42 -8.74
N ALA A 227 9.25 -11.18 -9.73
CA ALA A 227 9.54 -12.59 -9.99
C ALA A 227 11.02 -12.93 -10.26
N ALA A 228 11.95 -12.01 -10.00
CA ALA A 228 13.38 -12.25 -10.11
C ALA A 228 13.89 -12.78 -8.76
N GLU A 229 14.39 -14.01 -8.75
CA GLU A 229 15.01 -14.63 -7.57
C GLU A 229 16.26 -13.86 -7.09
N ALA A 230 16.97 -13.19 -8.03
CA ALA A 230 18.23 -12.48 -7.78
C ALA A 230 18.14 -11.36 -6.72
N PRO A 231 17.19 -10.41 -6.77
CA PRO A 231 17.05 -9.39 -5.74
C PRO A 231 16.68 -9.96 -4.37
N GLU A 232 15.94 -11.06 -4.30
CA GLU A 232 15.60 -11.66 -3.01
C GLU A 232 16.82 -12.27 -2.32
N ILE A 233 17.62 -13.05 -3.07
CA ILE A 233 18.86 -13.66 -2.55
C ILE A 233 19.83 -12.56 -2.09
N THR A 234 19.97 -11.50 -2.89
CA THR A 234 20.81 -10.34 -2.53
C THR A 234 20.34 -9.66 -1.25
N LEU A 235 19.03 -9.47 -1.07
CA LEU A 235 18.46 -8.90 0.15
C LEU A 235 18.65 -9.82 1.37
N ARG A 236 18.57 -11.14 1.21
CA ARG A 236 18.89 -12.09 2.28
C ARG A 236 20.36 -11.99 2.67
N ALA A 237 21.27 -11.90 1.70
CA ALA A 237 22.70 -11.75 1.95
C ALA A 237 23.08 -10.42 2.60
N ILE A 238 22.41 -9.33 2.22
CA ILE A 238 22.52 -8.03 2.90
C ILE A 238 22.12 -8.18 4.38
N ARG A 239 20.97 -8.82 4.66
CA ARG A 239 20.50 -9.04 6.03
C ARG A 239 21.42 -9.97 6.83
N ALA A 240 22.05 -10.93 6.16
CA ALA A 240 23.06 -11.82 6.74
C ALA A 240 24.43 -11.15 6.91
N LYS A 241 24.61 -9.91 6.42
CA LYS A 241 25.88 -9.17 6.37
C LYS A 241 26.97 -9.86 5.54
N GLU A 242 26.58 -10.78 4.66
CA GLU A 242 27.46 -11.45 3.69
C GLU A 242 27.69 -10.59 2.43
N TRP A 243 26.87 -9.56 2.26
CA TRP A 243 26.95 -8.62 1.17
C TRP A 243 26.84 -7.19 1.70
N SER A 244 27.74 -6.29 1.26
CA SER A 244 27.63 -4.85 1.53
C SER A 244 28.12 -4.03 0.35
N TYR A 245 27.63 -2.80 0.21
CA TYR A 245 28.10 -1.87 -0.84
C TYR A 245 29.58 -1.46 -0.67
N ILE A 246 30.14 -1.59 0.53
CA ILE A 246 31.49 -1.11 0.86
C ILE A 246 32.51 -2.23 0.70
N LYS A 247 32.20 -3.42 1.24
CA LYS A 247 33.09 -4.58 1.21
C LYS A 247 32.81 -5.51 0.03
N GLY A 248 31.72 -5.26 -0.70
CA GLY A 248 31.17 -6.19 -1.68
C GLY A 248 30.67 -7.48 -1.06
N SER A 249 30.65 -8.53 -1.87
CA SER A 249 30.50 -9.92 -1.45
C SER A 249 31.35 -10.81 -2.35
N PRO A 250 32.38 -11.50 -1.82
CA PRO A 250 33.20 -12.40 -2.63
C PRO A 250 32.38 -13.55 -3.21
N SER A 251 31.45 -14.11 -2.43
CA SER A 251 30.65 -15.27 -2.79
C SER A 251 29.44 -14.94 -3.67
N GLN A 252 28.93 -13.71 -3.61
CA GLN A 252 27.67 -13.33 -4.27
C GLN A 252 27.79 -12.12 -5.20
N SER A 253 29.00 -11.78 -5.64
CA SER A 253 29.23 -10.68 -6.60
C SER A 253 28.49 -10.90 -7.93
N GLN A 254 28.23 -12.14 -8.33
CA GLN A 254 27.59 -12.46 -9.61
C GLN A 254 26.08 -12.14 -9.63
N LEU A 255 25.37 -12.16 -8.50
CA LEU A 255 23.90 -12.01 -8.48
C LEU A 255 23.42 -10.71 -9.13
N LEU A 256 24.02 -9.59 -8.74
CA LEU A 256 23.68 -8.28 -9.30
C LEU A 256 24.27 -8.08 -10.70
N ARG A 257 25.38 -8.74 -11.02
CA ARG A 257 26.00 -8.69 -12.36
C ARG A 257 25.12 -9.36 -13.39
N THR A 258 24.63 -10.57 -13.10
CA THR A 258 23.67 -11.29 -13.96
C THR A 258 22.38 -10.49 -14.08
N TYR A 259 21.85 -9.97 -12.97
CA TYR A 259 20.66 -9.11 -13.02
C TYR A 259 20.85 -7.84 -13.86
N ALA A 260 22.04 -7.21 -13.84
CA ALA A 260 22.33 -6.08 -14.73
C ALA A 260 22.32 -6.52 -16.21
N GLN A 261 22.90 -7.69 -16.52
CA GLN A 261 22.93 -8.25 -17.87
C GLN A 261 21.54 -8.63 -18.37
N ASP A 262 20.69 -9.18 -17.49
CA ASP A 262 19.30 -9.54 -17.82
C ASP A 262 18.49 -8.29 -18.23
N LEU A 263 18.80 -7.13 -17.66
CA LEU A 263 18.23 -5.83 -18.04
C LEU A 263 18.91 -5.19 -19.27
N GLY A 264 19.84 -5.88 -19.93
CA GLY A 264 20.60 -5.35 -21.07
C GLY A 264 21.68 -4.33 -20.69
N HIS A 265 22.10 -4.28 -19.42
CA HIS A 265 23.14 -3.37 -18.94
C HIS A 265 24.50 -4.07 -18.79
N PRO A 266 25.63 -3.32 -18.77
CA PRO A 266 26.93 -3.89 -18.50
C PRO A 266 26.97 -4.55 -17.11
N ALA A 267 27.58 -5.74 -17.00
CA ALA A 267 27.74 -6.45 -15.73
C ALA A 267 28.40 -5.59 -14.64
N ALA A 268 29.27 -4.65 -15.01
CA ALA A 268 29.92 -3.72 -14.09
C ALA A 268 28.93 -2.85 -13.29
N TRP A 269 27.71 -2.61 -13.80
CA TRP A 269 26.66 -1.89 -13.06
C TRP A 269 26.15 -2.68 -11.86
N GLY A 270 26.31 -4.00 -11.85
CA GLY A 270 25.99 -4.87 -10.72
C GLY A 270 27.19 -5.25 -9.86
N ASP A 271 28.40 -4.85 -10.23
CA ASP A 271 29.62 -5.22 -9.50
C ASP A 271 29.80 -4.32 -8.25
N PRO A 272 29.72 -4.87 -7.03
CA PRO A 272 29.91 -4.10 -5.81
C PRO A 272 31.28 -3.43 -5.71
N ALA A 273 32.32 -3.99 -6.37
CA ALA A 273 33.66 -3.41 -6.37
C ALA A 273 33.78 -2.19 -7.31
N ALA A 274 32.92 -2.11 -8.32
CA ALA A 274 32.91 -1.02 -9.29
C ALA A 274 31.94 0.10 -8.92
N LEU A 275 30.90 -0.20 -8.12
CA LEU A 275 29.89 0.77 -7.69
C LEU A 275 30.40 1.69 -6.58
N PRO A 276 30.08 3.01 -6.62
CA PRO A 276 30.44 3.92 -5.55
C PRO A 276 29.51 3.68 -4.35
N ALA A 277 30.06 3.22 -3.23
CA ALA A 277 29.29 2.99 -2.01
C ALA A 277 28.71 4.29 -1.39
N TYR A 278 29.36 5.42 -1.67
CA TYR A 278 29.03 6.74 -1.13
C TYR A 278 28.75 7.73 -2.26
N GLY A 279 27.93 8.73 -1.99
CA GLY A 279 27.76 9.90 -2.85
C GLY A 279 29.01 10.81 -2.91
N GLY A 280 28.87 11.93 -3.62
CA GLY A 280 29.92 12.95 -3.77
C GLY A 280 30.70 12.88 -5.09
N ALA A 281 31.76 13.68 -5.21
CA ALA A 281 32.51 13.86 -6.46
C ALA A 281 33.18 12.58 -6.98
N GLN A 282 33.50 11.63 -6.09
CA GLN A 282 34.04 10.33 -6.51
C GLN A 282 32.97 9.47 -7.19
N ALA A 283 31.72 9.50 -6.70
CA ALA A 283 30.61 8.82 -7.36
C ALA A 283 30.38 9.38 -8.78
N ASP A 284 30.50 10.70 -8.94
CA ASP A 284 30.32 11.36 -10.24
C ASP A 284 31.35 10.89 -11.27
N LYS A 285 32.60 10.65 -10.85
CA LYS A 285 33.63 10.08 -11.71
C LYS A 285 33.27 8.67 -12.16
N VAL A 286 32.79 7.82 -11.25
CA VAL A 286 32.39 6.44 -11.55
C VAL A 286 31.18 6.42 -12.48
N TRP A 287 30.15 7.24 -12.22
CA TRP A 287 28.99 7.31 -13.11
C TRP A 287 29.33 7.83 -14.49
N LYS A 288 30.25 8.80 -14.58
CA LYS A 288 30.77 9.27 -15.87
C LYS A 288 31.52 8.17 -16.63
N GLN A 289 32.26 7.30 -15.94
CA GLN A 289 32.92 6.13 -16.55
C GLN A 289 31.90 5.11 -17.08
N PHE A 290 30.75 4.96 -16.42
CA PHE A 290 29.66 4.09 -16.87
C PHE A 290 28.75 4.72 -17.92
N GLY A 291 28.99 5.97 -18.33
CA GLY A 291 28.13 6.68 -19.29
C GLY A 291 26.76 7.07 -18.71
N LEU A 292 26.59 7.04 -17.38
CA LEU A 292 25.35 7.39 -16.70
C LEU A 292 25.27 8.88 -16.43
N THR A 293 24.27 9.54 -17.01
CA THR A 293 23.95 10.95 -16.74
C THR A 293 22.88 11.07 -15.64
N GLY A 294 22.76 12.25 -15.01
CA GLY A 294 21.69 12.53 -14.05
C GLY A 294 21.88 12.00 -12.61
N ARG A 295 23.06 11.46 -12.27
CA ARG A 295 23.38 10.91 -10.93
C ARG A 295 24.43 11.71 -10.16
N SER A 296 24.36 13.04 -10.16
CA SER A 296 25.35 13.84 -9.45
C SER A 296 25.22 13.74 -7.92
N GLY A 297 26.31 13.31 -7.29
CA GLY A 297 26.52 13.20 -5.86
C GLY A 297 25.83 12.00 -5.21
N VAL A 298 25.40 10.99 -5.96
CA VAL A 298 24.59 9.87 -5.42
C VAL A 298 25.37 8.54 -5.52
N GLY A 299 25.53 7.81 -4.42
CA GLY A 299 26.10 6.45 -4.41
C GLY A 299 25.07 5.34 -4.64
N GLY A 300 25.50 4.08 -4.63
CA GLY A 300 24.64 2.89 -4.70
C GLY A 300 24.14 2.55 -6.12
N LEU A 301 23.20 1.60 -6.22
CA LEU A 301 22.73 1.08 -7.52
C LEU A 301 22.07 2.15 -8.42
N PRO A 302 22.26 2.08 -9.75
CA PRO A 302 21.58 2.93 -10.72
C PRO A 302 20.05 2.79 -10.68
N CYS A 303 19.28 3.88 -10.89
CA CYS A 303 17.80 3.82 -10.88
C CYS A 303 17.30 2.85 -11.97
N GLN A 304 18.04 2.72 -13.08
CA GLN A 304 17.79 1.77 -14.17
C GLN A 304 17.78 0.32 -13.69
N MET A 305 18.72 -0.08 -12.84
CA MET A 305 18.70 -1.43 -12.25
C MET A 305 17.59 -1.59 -11.21
N VAL A 306 17.33 -0.56 -10.41
CA VAL A 306 16.32 -0.61 -9.35
C VAL A 306 14.90 -0.67 -9.92
N HIS A 307 14.64 0.03 -11.03
CA HIS A 307 13.32 0.10 -11.65
C HIS A 307 13.14 -0.86 -12.82
N GLY A 308 14.23 -1.42 -13.35
CA GLY A 308 14.22 -2.29 -14.52
C GLY A 308 13.72 -1.52 -15.75
N GLU A 309 12.82 -2.15 -16.49
CA GLU A 309 12.27 -1.61 -17.74
C GLU A 309 11.18 -0.54 -17.54
N VAL A 310 10.79 -0.24 -16.29
CA VAL A 310 9.71 0.72 -16.04
C VAL A 310 10.13 2.11 -16.56
N GLY A 311 9.34 2.64 -17.48
CA GLY A 311 9.60 3.94 -18.11
C GLY A 311 10.70 3.94 -19.18
N SER A 312 11.30 2.79 -19.51
CA SER A 312 12.32 2.67 -20.55
C SER A 312 11.82 3.14 -21.93
N SER A 313 10.59 2.79 -22.29
CA SER A 313 9.94 3.24 -23.53
C SER A 313 9.75 4.76 -23.63
N LEU A 314 9.80 5.46 -22.50
CA LEU A 314 9.68 6.93 -22.41
C LEU A 314 11.03 7.61 -22.14
N GLY A 315 12.12 6.85 -22.00
CA GLY A 315 13.43 7.36 -21.60
C GLY A 315 13.44 7.91 -20.16
N LEU A 316 12.57 7.40 -19.27
CA LEU A 316 12.41 7.88 -17.89
C LEU A 316 13.00 6.94 -16.83
N GLU A 317 13.68 5.88 -17.24
CA GLU A 317 14.29 4.84 -16.39
C GLU A 317 15.35 5.41 -15.42
N HIS A 318 15.95 6.55 -15.77
CA HIS A 318 16.96 7.22 -14.96
C HIS A 318 16.37 8.08 -13.83
N SER A 319 15.05 8.35 -13.84
CA SER A 319 14.38 9.19 -12.85
C SER A 319 13.53 8.36 -11.90
N CYS A 320 13.99 8.29 -10.65
CA CYS A 320 13.26 7.64 -9.58
C CYS A 320 11.89 8.32 -9.29
N THR A 321 11.77 9.64 -9.51
CA THR A 321 10.48 10.36 -9.41
C THR A 321 9.53 10.00 -10.56
N ALA A 322 10.04 9.94 -11.79
CA ALA A 322 9.23 9.59 -12.95
C ALA A 322 8.73 8.14 -12.85
N ASN A 323 9.59 7.21 -12.43
CA ASN A 323 9.24 5.83 -12.17
C ASN A 323 8.14 5.66 -11.11
N ALA A 324 8.24 6.39 -9.99
CA ALA A 324 7.19 6.41 -8.97
C ALA A 324 5.87 6.94 -9.56
N GLY A 325 5.93 8.01 -10.37
CA GLY A 325 4.77 8.56 -11.08
C GLY A 325 4.12 7.57 -12.04
N LEU A 326 4.90 6.90 -12.89
CA LEU A 326 4.41 5.90 -13.84
C LEU A 326 3.75 4.71 -13.13
N ARG A 327 4.36 4.21 -12.05
CA ARG A 327 3.75 3.18 -11.20
C ARG A 327 2.46 3.68 -10.56
N GLY A 328 2.42 4.94 -10.13
CA GLY A 328 1.20 5.58 -9.63
C GLY A 328 0.09 5.62 -10.67
N ILE A 329 0.38 6.04 -11.91
CA ILE A 329 -0.61 6.07 -12.99
C ILE A 329 -1.14 4.66 -13.28
N LYS A 330 -0.26 3.65 -13.36
CA LYS A 330 -0.67 2.26 -13.55
C LYS A 330 -1.64 1.80 -12.45
N VAL A 331 -1.27 2.03 -11.18
CA VAL A 331 -2.11 1.71 -10.02
C VAL A 331 -3.43 2.48 -10.06
N LEU A 332 -3.45 3.72 -10.54
CA LEU A 332 -4.67 4.50 -10.69
C LEU A 332 -5.64 3.86 -11.68
N LEU A 333 -5.13 3.46 -12.84
CA LEU A 333 -5.94 2.83 -13.88
C LEU A 333 -6.49 1.48 -13.40
N GLU A 334 -5.64 0.67 -12.76
CA GLU A 334 -6.07 -0.61 -12.16
C GLU A 334 -7.10 -0.38 -11.04
N ALA A 335 -6.91 0.62 -10.19
CA ALA A 335 -7.84 0.96 -9.13
C ALA A 335 -9.19 1.45 -9.68
N ILE A 336 -9.18 2.28 -10.72
CA ILE A 336 -10.41 2.69 -11.42
C ILE A 336 -11.13 1.46 -11.94
N ALA A 337 -10.43 0.52 -12.58
CA ALA A 337 -11.03 -0.71 -13.10
C ALA A 337 -11.66 -1.59 -12.00
N ILE A 338 -11.07 -1.64 -10.80
CA ILE A 338 -11.62 -2.36 -9.64
C ILE A 338 -12.90 -1.67 -9.11
N TYR A 339 -12.91 -0.33 -9.06
CA TYR A 339 -14.03 0.43 -8.51
C TYR A 339 -15.15 0.70 -9.49
N LEU A 340 -14.90 0.58 -10.80
CA LEU A 340 -15.93 0.73 -11.81
C LEU A 340 -16.83 -0.52 -11.81
N PRO A 341 -18.16 -0.37 -11.66
CA PRO A 341 -19.05 -1.53 -11.70
C PRO A 341 -18.95 -2.24 -13.06
N PRO A 342 -18.80 -3.57 -13.12
CA PRO A 342 -18.73 -4.31 -14.39
C PRO A 342 -20.04 -4.23 -15.19
N SER A 343 -21.14 -3.79 -14.59
CA SER A 343 -22.45 -3.64 -15.22
C SER A 343 -22.77 -2.19 -15.63
N THR A 344 -21.86 -1.51 -16.32
CA THR A 344 -22.24 -0.29 -17.05
C THR A 344 -22.98 -0.68 -18.32
N ARG A 345 -24.22 -1.21 -18.18
CA ARG A 345 -25.22 -0.95 -19.24
C ARG A 345 -25.26 0.57 -19.37
N PRO A 346 -25.08 1.16 -20.56
CA PRO A 346 -25.04 2.61 -20.72
C PRO A 346 -26.27 3.19 -20.01
N PRO A 347 -26.09 3.89 -18.88
CA PRO A 347 -27.23 4.42 -18.16
C PRO A 347 -27.91 5.39 -19.13
N ARG A 348 -29.24 5.33 -19.22
CA ARG A 348 -30.01 6.27 -20.06
C ARG A 348 -29.79 7.73 -19.65
N ALA A 349 -29.18 7.97 -18.49
CA ALA A 349 -28.81 9.29 -17.97
C ALA A 349 -27.30 9.38 -17.76
N TYR A 350 -26.68 10.37 -18.40
CA TYR A 350 -25.26 10.72 -18.29
C TYR A 350 -24.85 11.07 -16.85
N ASP A 351 -25.74 11.72 -16.08
CA ASP A 351 -25.46 12.17 -14.71
C ASP A 351 -25.14 11.02 -13.75
N ALA A 352 -25.85 9.90 -13.86
CA ALA A 352 -25.60 8.72 -13.03
C ALA A 352 -24.24 8.07 -13.34
N CYS A 353 -23.80 8.14 -14.61
CA CYS A 353 -22.49 7.66 -15.02
C CYS A 353 -21.39 8.54 -14.42
N LEU A 354 -21.56 9.87 -14.47
CA LEU A 354 -20.60 10.81 -13.91
C LEU A 354 -20.47 10.66 -12.39
N GLU A 355 -21.57 10.53 -11.66
CA GLU A 355 -21.53 10.36 -10.21
C GLU A 355 -20.80 9.07 -9.81
N SER A 356 -21.08 7.96 -10.51
CA SER A 356 -20.36 6.70 -10.29
C SER A 356 -18.88 6.80 -10.63
N LEU A 357 -18.54 7.46 -11.74
CA LEU A 357 -17.15 7.66 -12.15
C LEU A 357 -16.39 8.53 -11.15
N LEU A 358 -16.99 9.63 -10.68
CA LEU A 358 -16.40 10.50 -9.68
C LEU A 358 -16.20 9.78 -8.33
N GLY A 359 -17.15 8.93 -7.92
CA GLY A 359 -17.01 8.07 -6.75
C GLY A 359 -15.86 7.07 -6.87
N ALA A 360 -15.74 6.41 -8.03
CA ALA A 360 -14.63 5.51 -8.33
C ALA A 360 -13.28 6.25 -8.37
N LEU A 361 -13.21 7.40 -9.04
CA LEU A 361 -12.02 8.24 -9.12
C LEU A 361 -11.55 8.69 -7.74
N ARG A 362 -12.46 9.17 -6.88
CA ARG A 362 -12.11 9.58 -5.52
C ARG A 362 -11.43 8.45 -4.74
N SER A 363 -11.96 7.23 -4.84
CA SER A 363 -11.44 6.06 -4.15
C SER A 363 -10.12 5.59 -4.77
N ALA A 364 -10.03 5.56 -6.10
CA ALA A 364 -8.84 5.20 -6.85
C ALA A 364 -7.68 6.18 -6.59
N THR A 365 -7.94 7.49 -6.54
CA THR A 365 -6.92 8.50 -6.22
C THR A 365 -6.40 8.32 -4.81
N PHE A 366 -7.25 8.00 -3.83
CA PHE A 366 -6.80 7.72 -2.46
C PHE A 366 -5.85 6.52 -2.43
N LEU A 367 -6.23 5.39 -3.02
CA LEU A 367 -5.39 4.20 -3.08
C LEU A 367 -4.08 4.49 -3.82
N THR A 368 -4.16 5.13 -4.99
CA THR A 368 -3.00 5.49 -5.80
C THR A 368 -2.03 6.36 -5.05
N THR A 369 -2.52 7.41 -4.38
CA THR A 369 -1.67 8.33 -3.62
C THR A 369 -0.95 7.58 -2.51
N PHE A 370 -1.66 6.69 -1.82
CA PHE A 370 -1.09 5.85 -0.78
C PHE A 370 0.04 4.96 -1.33
N VAL A 371 -0.23 4.19 -2.39
CA VAL A 371 0.75 3.28 -3.01
C VAL A 371 1.94 4.04 -3.59
N THR A 372 1.68 5.12 -4.32
CA THR A 372 2.72 5.98 -4.91
C THR A 372 3.59 6.61 -3.84
N SER A 373 3.00 7.07 -2.73
CA SER A 373 3.77 7.65 -1.61
C SER A 373 4.74 6.63 -0.99
N TYR A 374 4.35 5.35 -0.92
CA TYR A 374 5.21 4.28 -0.44
C TYR A 374 6.40 4.05 -1.37
N TRP A 375 6.15 3.84 -2.67
CA TRP A 375 7.21 3.67 -3.67
C TRP A 375 8.12 4.89 -3.72
N TYR A 376 7.55 6.08 -3.71
CA TYR A 376 8.29 7.33 -3.72
C TYR A 376 9.16 7.48 -2.47
N SER A 377 8.66 7.13 -1.28
CA SER A 377 9.44 7.12 -0.05
C SER A 377 10.64 6.18 -0.14
N VAL A 378 10.45 4.95 -0.64
CA VAL A 378 11.55 4.00 -0.87
C VAL A 378 12.58 4.56 -1.85
N CYS A 379 12.12 5.17 -2.94
CA CYS A 379 12.99 5.77 -3.95
C CYS A 379 13.78 6.97 -3.41
N ILE A 380 13.11 7.89 -2.71
CA ILE A 380 13.75 9.06 -2.08
C ILE A 380 14.78 8.62 -1.06
N THR A 381 14.41 7.69 -0.18
CA THR A 381 15.31 7.24 0.88
C THR A 381 16.56 6.60 0.29
N ARG A 382 16.40 5.75 -0.74
CA ARG A 382 17.54 5.10 -1.40
C ARG A 382 18.36 6.02 -2.31
N SER A 383 17.77 7.02 -2.96
CA SER A 383 18.46 7.79 -4.02
C SER A 383 18.85 9.22 -3.63
N LEU A 384 18.13 9.85 -2.70
CA LEU A 384 18.34 11.27 -2.37
C LEU A 384 18.78 11.49 -0.93
N VAL A 385 18.04 10.92 0.03
CA VAL A 385 18.18 11.28 1.45
C VAL A 385 19.29 10.48 2.12
N PHE A 386 19.38 9.17 1.92
CA PHE A 386 20.41 8.36 2.58
C PHE A 386 21.67 8.19 1.75
N ALA A 387 21.58 8.16 0.41
CA ALA A 387 22.73 7.92 -0.46
C ALA A 387 23.85 8.99 -0.36
N ARG A 388 23.54 10.18 0.16
CA ARG A 388 24.50 11.28 0.32
C ARG A 388 25.25 11.24 1.66
N PRO A 389 24.58 11.26 2.83
CA PRO A 389 25.27 11.38 4.11
C PRO A 389 25.58 10.05 4.80
N LEU A 390 24.88 8.96 4.47
CA LEU A 390 24.98 7.72 5.22
C LEU A 390 25.32 6.55 4.29
N PRO A 391 26.41 5.79 4.55
CA PRO A 391 26.55 4.49 3.91
C PRO A 391 25.31 3.65 4.16
N LEU A 392 24.95 2.78 3.20
CA LEU A 392 23.97 1.69 3.37
C LEU A 392 24.50 0.63 4.37
N HIS A 393 24.91 1.07 5.57
CA HIS A 393 25.44 0.28 6.67
C HIS A 393 24.35 -0.19 7.64
N LEU A 394 23.10 0.24 7.46
CA LEU A 394 21.97 -0.15 8.31
C LEU A 394 21.27 -1.40 7.75
N ALA A 395 21.98 -2.54 7.78
CA ALA A 395 21.42 -3.88 7.85
C ALA A 395 22.34 -4.77 8.70
#